data_AF-A0A350IHG7-F1
#
_entry.id   AF-A0A350IHG7-F1
#
_cell.length_a   1.000
_cell.length_b   1.000
_cell.length_c   1.000
_cell.angle_alpha   90.00
_cell.angle_beta   90.00
_cell.angle_gamma   90.00
#
_symmetry.space_group_name_H-M   'P 1'
#
loop_
_entity.id
_entity.type
_entity.pdbx_description
1 polymer ?
#
loop_
_entity_poly.entity_id
_entity_poly.type
_entity_poly.pdbx_seq_one_letter_code
_entity_poly.pdbx_strand_id
1 'polypeptide(L)'
;MADNYLEKRYEEVFGDGASKKIVRHTSPTLNTLLVKNRSIRRWRQNFAATADQLRTIVGVNANVASAMNRQVLRFRALTAADSPDMVNALRQLLFREEIRPYTATAYIIVYSTIPEERYVDIDLGISLQSMSLKAVELGLNCLIKGNIDKNGLRELFPEPANLEPVAVLCVGKKDESVFLKPVSSSEDLTPYTKDDVHYVPKLTLDDLML
;
A
#
# COMPACT_ATOMS: atom_id res chain seq x y z
N MET A 1 21.55 -22.25 -15.47
CA MET A 1 21.89 -22.81 -14.15
C MET A 1 21.85 -21.67 -13.15
N ALA A 2 20.67 -21.41 -12.57
CA ALA A 2 20.54 -20.51 -11.42
C ALA A 2 20.40 -21.45 -10.22
N ASP A 3 21.55 -21.73 -9.61
CA ASP A 3 21.75 -22.78 -8.63
C ASP A 3 21.07 -22.45 -7.30
N ASN A 4 20.69 -23.50 -6.56
CA ASN A 4 19.87 -23.59 -5.35
C ASN A 4 20.34 -22.79 -4.11
N TYR A 5 20.84 -21.56 -4.28
CA TYR A 5 21.37 -20.73 -3.20
C TYR A 5 20.29 -20.36 -2.16
N LEU A 6 19.08 -20.03 -2.62
CA LEU A 6 17.97 -19.67 -1.74
C LEU A 6 17.39 -20.88 -1.00
N GLU A 7 17.38 -22.06 -1.63
CA GLU A 7 16.90 -23.31 -1.00
C GLU A 7 17.86 -23.79 0.08
N LYS A 8 19.18 -23.80 -0.19
CA LYS A 8 20.21 -24.12 0.81
C LYS A 8 20.14 -23.23 2.04
N ARG A 9 19.98 -21.91 1.84
CA ARG A 9 19.85 -20.96 2.94
C ARG A 9 18.58 -21.15 3.76
N TYR A 10 17.52 -21.71 3.17
CA TYR A 10 16.28 -21.98 3.88
C TYR A 10 16.41 -23.25 4.74
N GLU A 11 17.04 -24.30 4.21
CA GLU A 11 17.32 -25.55 4.94
C GLU A 11 18.26 -25.32 6.13
N GLU A 12 19.29 -24.48 5.96
CA GLU A 12 20.21 -24.07 7.03
C GLU A 12 19.50 -23.40 8.23
N VAL A 13 18.37 -22.74 7.99
CA VAL A 13 17.66 -21.95 9.02
C VAL A 13 16.51 -22.74 9.66
N PHE A 14 15.88 -23.67 8.94
CA PHE A 14 14.62 -24.29 9.37
C PHE A 14 14.66 -25.82 9.49
N GLY A 15 15.76 -26.49 9.12
CA GLY A 15 15.99 -27.93 9.29
C GLY A 15 15.34 -28.82 8.21
N ASP A 16 16.00 -29.95 7.92
CA ASP A 16 15.59 -30.93 6.90
C ASP A 16 14.28 -31.65 7.26
N GLY A 17 13.33 -31.72 6.30
CA GLY A 17 12.20 -32.66 6.36
C GLY A 17 10.76 -32.08 6.32
N ALA A 18 10.57 -30.80 6.04
CA ALA A 18 9.22 -30.22 5.92
C ALA A 18 8.53 -30.63 4.59
N SER A 19 7.91 -31.82 4.56
CA SER A 19 7.05 -32.28 3.44
C SER A 19 5.85 -31.34 3.25
N LYS A 20 5.86 -30.50 2.22
CA LYS A 20 4.70 -29.68 1.82
C LYS A 20 3.88 -30.38 0.73
N LYS A 21 2.59 -30.62 1.00
CA LYS A 21 1.58 -30.88 -0.04
C LYS A 21 1.60 -29.70 -1.02
N ILE A 22 2.01 -29.94 -2.27
CA ILE A 22 2.10 -28.89 -3.29
C ILE A 22 0.69 -28.63 -3.84
N VAL A 23 -0.06 -27.77 -3.17
CA VAL A 23 -1.10 -27.00 -3.84
C VAL A 23 -0.35 -25.99 -4.72
N ARG A 24 -0.44 -26.12 -6.06
CA ARG A 24 0.13 -25.13 -6.99
C ARG A 24 -0.65 -23.83 -6.87
N HIS A 25 -0.31 -23.03 -5.88
CA HIS A 25 -0.58 -21.60 -5.91
C HIS A 25 0.42 -20.99 -6.88
N THR A 26 0.00 -20.71 -8.12
CA THR A 26 0.80 -19.86 -9.00
C THR A 26 0.77 -18.46 -8.41
N SER A 27 1.90 -18.02 -7.86
CA SER A 27 2.05 -16.63 -7.42
C SER A 27 1.76 -15.69 -8.59
N PRO A 28 1.03 -14.59 -8.37
CA PRO A 28 0.72 -13.65 -9.44
C PRO A 28 2.00 -13.08 -10.05
N THR A 29 2.03 -12.93 -11.37
CA THR A 29 3.14 -12.25 -12.04
C THR A 29 3.19 -10.77 -11.65
N LEU A 30 4.36 -10.14 -11.75
CA LEU A 30 4.50 -8.70 -11.52
C LEU A 30 3.50 -7.89 -12.37
N ASN A 31 3.34 -8.23 -13.65
CA ASN A 31 2.37 -7.58 -14.54
C ASN A 31 0.94 -7.70 -14.00
N THR A 32 0.58 -8.87 -13.46
CA THR A 32 -0.74 -9.06 -12.83
C THR A 32 -0.91 -8.16 -11.62
N LEU A 33 0.11 -8.05 -10.76
CA LEU A 33 0.07 -7.18 -9.59
C LEU A 33 -0.06 -5.70 -9.98
N LEU A 34 0.75 -5.23 -10.93
CA LEU A 34 0.73 -3.84 -11.40
C LEU A 34 -0.62 -3.43 -11.99
N VAL A 35 -1.23 -4.30 -12.80
CA VAL A 35 -2.56 -4.04 -13.37
C VAL A 35 -3.62 -3.98 -12.27
N LYS A 36 -3.62 -4.95 -11.35
CA LYS A 36 -4.60 -5.03 -10.24
C LYS A 36 -4.42 -3.96 -9.17
N ASN A 37 -3.22 -3.40 -9.02
CA ASN A 37 -2.88 -2.37 -8.03
C ASN A 37 -3.48 -1.01 -8.39
N ARG A 38 -4.80 -0.89 -8.27
CA ARG A 38 -5.53 0.35 -8.50
C ARG A 38 -5.83 1.04 -7.16
N SER A 39 -5.88 2.36 -7.17
CA SER A 39 -6.32 3.16 -6.03
C SER A 39 -7.81 2.93 -5.78
N ILE A 40 -8.15 2.46 -4.60
CA ILE A 40 -9.53 2.13 -4.19
C ILE A 40 -10.05 3.14 -3.19
N ARG A 41 -11.29 3.60 -3.39
CA ARG A 41 -11.99 4.61 -2.60
C ARG A 41 -13.31 4.10 -2.05
N ARG A 42 -13.86 3.02 -2.62
CA ARG A 42 -15.00 2.27 -2.06
C ARG A 42 -14.56 0.91 -1.54
N TRP A 43 -14.83 0.67 -0.26
CA TRP A 43 -14.33 -0.48 0.49
C TRP A 43 -15.47 -1.37 1.00
N ARG A 44 -15.28 -2.70 0.97
CA ARG A 44 -16.25 -3.66 1.51
C ARG A 44 -16.26 -3.61 3.03
N GLN A 45 -17.42 -3.34 3.62
CA GLN A 45 -17.54 -3.20 5.08
C GLN A 45 -17.60 -4.53 5.83
N ASN A 46 -17.99 -5.62 5.17
CA ASN A 46 -18.01 -6.96 5.76
C ASN A 46 -16.63 -7.65 5.77
N PHE A 47 -15.56 -6.92 5.44
CA PHE A 47 -14.20 -7.42 5.44
C PHE A 47 -13.34 -6.61 6.42
N ALA A 48 -12.61 -7.31 7.29
CA ALA A 48 -11.63 -6.72 8.20
C ALA A 48 -10.23 -7.20 7.82
N ALA A 49 -9.32 -6.27 7.52
CA ALA A 49 -7.90 -6.59 7.39
C ALA A 49 -7.31 -6.87 8.77
N THR A 50 -6.40 -7.84 8.86
CA THR A 50 -5.79 -8.25 10.14
C THR A 50 -4.48 -7.51 10.41
N ALA A 51 -4.08 -7.43 11.68
CA ALA A 51 -2.78 -6.89 12.08
C ALA A 51 -1.61 -7.63 11.39
N ASP A 52 -1.71 -8.95 11.25
CA ASP A 52 -0.68 -9.76 10.56
C ASP A 52 -0.58 -9.44 9.06
N GLN A 53 -1.70 -9.16 8.40
CA GLN A 53 -1.69 -8.71 7.01
C GLN A 53 -0.98 -7.35 6.88
N LEU A 54 -1.28 -6.39 7.76
CA LEU A 54 -0.60 -5.09 7.77
C LEU A 54 0.90 -5.25 8.09
N ARG A 55 1.26 -6.10 9.04
CA ARG A 55 2.67 -6.40 9.37
C ARG A 55 3.40 -7.01 8.18
N THR A 56 2.77 -7.93 7.45
CA THR A 56 3.31 -8.53 6.22
C THR A 56 3.52 -7.47 5.13
N ILE A 57 2.57 -6.53 4.99
CA ILE A 57 2.68 -5.40 4.07
C ILE A 57 3.87 -4.51 4.45
N VAL A 58 3.96 -4.08 5.71
CA VAL A 58 5.11 -3.26 6.19
C VAL A 58 6.44 -3.99 6.00
N GLY A 59 6.45 -5.32 6.18
CA GLY A 59 7.65 -6.16 6.09
C GLY A 59 8.38 -6.09 4.74
N VAL A 60 7.74 -5.64 3.66
CA VAL A 60 8.43 -5.41 2.37
C VAL A 60 9.58 -4.42 2.51
N ASN A 61 9.48 -3.46 3.44
CA ASN A 61 10.47 -2.40 3.60
C ASN A 61 11.86 -2.92 4.02
N ALA A 62 11.95 -4.15 4.54
CA ALA A 62 13.22 -4.81 4.80
C ALA A 62 13.98 -5.24 3.53
N ASN A 63 13.32 -5.24 2.36
CA ASN A 63 13.86 -5.78 1.10
C ASN A 63 13.95 -4.74 -0.02
N VAL A 64 13.47 -3.52 0.18
CA VAL A 64 13.43 -2.48 -0.86
C VAL A 64 14.59 -1.50 -0.69
N ALA A 65 14.94 -0.83 -1.79
CA ALA A 65 16.01 0.15 -1.78
C ALA A 65 15.66 1.37 -0.90
N SER A 66 16.71 1.97 -0.35
CA SER A 66 16.66 3.28 0.33
C SER A 66 17.91 4.07 -0.06
N ALA A 67 17.76 5.38 -0.26
CA ALA A 67 18.85 6.28 -0.62
C ALA A 67 19.97 6.23 0.43
N MET A 68 21.19 5.90 -0.04
CA MET A 68 22.36 5.66 0.82
C MET A 68 22.09 4.62 1.94
N ASN A 69 21.10 3.75 1.73
CA ASN A 69 20.60 2.76 2.68
C ASN A 69 20.17 3.33 4.05
N ARG A 70 19.72 4.60 4.12
CA ARG A 70 19.44 5.27 5.40
C ARG A 70 18.22 4.74 6.14
N GLN A 71 17.24 4.15 5.44
CA GLN A 71 16.07 3.50 6.02
C GLN A 71 15.32 4.40 7.04
N VAL A 72 15.03 5.62 6.61
CA VAL A 72 14.49 6.71 7.45
C VAL A 72 12.98 6.63 7.68
N LEU A 73 12.29 5.62 7.14
CA LEU A 73 10.85 5.48 7.29
C LEU A 73 10.46 4.63 8.50
N ARG A 74 9.39 5.00 9.19
CA ARG A 74 8.75 4.24 10.27
C ARG A 74 7.27 4.07 9.98
N PHE A 75 6.65 3.03 10.52
CA PHE A 75 5.31 2.61 10.15
C PHE A 75 4.47 2.35 11.39
N ARG A 76 3.25 2.89 11.43
CA ARG A 76 2.22 2.57 12.43
C ARG A 76 1.05 1.90 11.72
N ALA A 77 0.84 0.62 12.02
CA ALA A 77 -0.30 -0.14 11.53
C ALA A 77 -1.50 0.00 12.50
N LEU A 78 -2.69 0.23 11.96
CA LEU A 78 -3.95 0.32 12.72
C LEU A 78 -5.03 -0.50 12.03
N THR A 79 -5.80 -1.26 12.81
CA THR A 79 -7.04 -1.92 12.35
C THR A 79 -8.22 -1.50 13.21
N ALA A 80 -9.42 -1.57 12.64
CA ALA A 80 -10.65 -1.33 13.39
C ALA A 80 -10.88 -2.38 14.49
N ALA A 81 -10.31 -3.58 14.35
CA ALA A 81 -10.39 -4.63 15.37
C ALA A 81 -9.56 -4.27 16.62
N ASP A 82 -8.41 -3.61 16.44
CA ASP A 82 -7.52 -3.24 17.54
C ASP A 82 -7.93 -1.91 18.19
N SER A 83 -8.40 -0.93 17.40
CA SER A 83 -8.70 0.42 17.88
C SER A 83 -9.76 1.11 17.01
N PRO A 84 -11.05 0.76 17.14
CA PRO A 84 -12.11 1.27 16.27
C PRO A 84 -12.25 2.79 16.33
N ASP A 85 -12.14 3.39 17.51
CA ASP A 85 -12.25 4.84 17.69
C ASP A 85 -11.10 5.60 17.01
N MET A 86 -9.88 5.08 17.10
CA MET A 86 -8.71 5.67 16.44
C MET A 86 -8.80 5.58 14.91
N VAL A 87 -9.27 4.44 14.40
CA VAL A 87 -9.52 4.26 12.96
C VAL A 87 -10.60 5.21 12.49
N ASN A 88 -11.67 5.40 13.26
CA ASN A 88 -12.73 6.35 12.95
C ASN A 88 -12.23 7.80 12.94
N ALA A 89 -11.45 8.20 13.94
CA ALA A 89 -10.87 9.54 14.01
C ALA A 89 -9.89 9.80 12.85
N LEU A 90 -8.99 8.85 12.57
CA LEU A 90 -8.05 8.95 11.46
C LEU A 90 -8.78 9.09 10.12
N ARG A 91 -9.85 8.33 9.93
CA ARG A 91 -10.66 8.41 8.72
C ARG A 91 -11.29 9.79 8.54
N GLN A 92 -11.91 10.35 9.58
CA GLN A 92 -12.49 11.70 9.53
C GLN A 92 -11.42 12.73 9.16
N LEU A 93 -10.23 12.61 9.73
CA LEU A 93 -9.10 13.49 9.44
C LEU A 93 -8.64 13.40 7.97
N LEU A 94 -8.54 12.19 7.40
CA LEU A 94 -8.01 11.98 6.05
C LEU A 94 -8.95 12.40 4.92
N PHE A 95 -10.24 12.22 5.11
CA PHE A 95 -11.24 12.44 4.07
C PHE A 95 -12.05 13.72 4.27
N ARG A 96 -12.07 14.30 5.48
CA ARG A 96 -12.83 15.52 5.82
C ARG A 96 -14.30 15.46 5.38
N GLU A 97 -14.86 14.26 5.42
CA GLU A 97 -16.21 13.93 4.99
C GLU A 97 -16.85 13.04 6.07
N GLU A 98 -18.18 13.04 6.12
CA GLU A 98 -18.92 12.13 6.98
C GLU A 98 -18.61 10.66 6.68
N ILE A 99 -18.95 9.80 7.63
CA ILE A 99 -18.80 8.34 7.57
C ILE A 99 -19.49 7.81 6.30
N ARG A 100 -18.74 7.59 5.23
CA ARG A 100 -19.28 6.90 4.04
C ARG A 100 -19.53 5.42 4.38
N PRO A 101 -20.54 4.78 3.77
CA PRO A 101 -20.78 3.34 3.94
C PRO A 101 -19.72 2.45 3.27
N TYR A 102 -18.66 3.04 2.69
CA TYR A 102 -17.63 2.32 1.93
C TYR A 102 -16.23 2.74 2.34
N THR A 103 -15.90 2.82 3.63
CA THR A 103 -14.60 3.35 4.11
C THR A 103 -13.60 2.27 4.45
N ALA A 104 -12.30 2.58 4.31
CA ALA A 104 -11.24 1.68 4.76
C ALA A 104 -11.31 1.49 6.27
N THR A 105 -10.97 0.29 6.72
CA THR A 105 -11.00 -0.11 8.14
C THR A 105 -9.61 -0.43 8.69
N ALA A 106 -8.57 -0.27 7.86
CA ALA A 106 -7.18 -0.47 8.21
C ALA A 106 -6.28 0.55 7.52
N TYR A 107 -5.25 0.98 8.24
CA TYR A 107 -4.34 2.05 7.82
C TYR A 107 -2.90 1.72 8.20
N ILE A 108 -1.96 2.15 7.37
CA ILE A 108 -0.54 2.22 7.71
C ILE A 108 -0.12 3.67 7.58
N ILE A 109 0.19 4.31 8.70
CA ILE A 109 0.75 5.66 8.72
C ILE A 109 2.26 5.53 8.53
N VAL A 110 2.80 6.25 7.56
CA VAL A 110 4.23 6.30 7.27
C VAL A 110 4.78 7.60 7.84
N TYR A 111 5.88 7.48 8.58
CA TYR A 111 6.60 8.61 9.14
C TYR A 111 8.03 8.65 8.61
N SER A 112 8.63 9.84 8.60
CA SER A 112 10.06 10.05 8.41
C SER A 112 10.74 10.37 9.73
N THR A 113 11.95 9.83 9.94
CA THR A 113 12.83 10.13 11.08
C THR A 113 13.69 11.37 10.87
N ILE A 114 13.67 11.94 9.67
CA ILE A 114 14.35 13.18 9.30
C ILE A 114 13.36 14.10 8.57
N PRO A 115 13.62 15.41 8.47
CA PRO A 115 12.78 16.29 7.65
C PRO A 115 12.65 15.78 6.21
N GLU A 116 11.49 16.00 5.60
CA GLU A 116 11.25 15.67 4.20
C GLU A 116 12.28 16.35 3.28
N GLU A 117 12.89 15.54 2.44
CA GLU A 117 13.84 15.97 1.42
C GLU A 117 13.76 14.99 0.24
N ARG A 118 14.38 15.36 -0.89
CA ARG A 118 14.24 14.64 -2.17
C ARG A 118 14.39 13.13 -2.03
N TYR A 119 15.35 12.65 -1.24
CA TYR A 119 15.58 11.22 -1.09
C TYR A 119 14.55 10.53 -0.17
N VAL A 120 13.96 11.27 0.78
CA VAL A 120 12.82 10.76 1.58
C VAL A 120 11.63 10.51 0.65
N ASP A 121 11.35 11.42 -0.28
CA ASP A 121 10.24 11.26 -1.23
C ASP A 121 10.44 10.07 -2.17
N ILE A 122 11.69 9.83 -2.62
CA ILE A 122 12.05 8.67 -3.43
C ILE A 122 11.84 7.38 -2.62
N ASP A 123 12.38 7.32 -1.41
CA ASP A 123 12.24 6.16 -0.52
C ASP A 123 10.76 5.89 -0.18
N LEU A 124 9.99 6.96 0.04
CA LEU A 124 8.55 6.90 0.31
C LEU A 124 7.78 6.32 -0.89
N GLY A 125 8.09 6.75 -2.11
CA GLY A 125 7.50 6.20 -3.33
C GLY A 125 7.80 4.70 -3.51
N ILE A 126 9.06 4.30 -3.32
CA ILE A 126 9.50 2.89 -3.38
C ILE A 126 8.75 2.05 -2.33
N SER A 127 8.68 2.55 -1.09
CA SER A 127 8.01 1.91 0.04
C SER A 127 6.51 1.72 -0.24
N LEU A 128 5.79 2.80 -0.56
CA LEU A 128 4.35 2.77 -0.78
C LEU A 128 3.97 1.88 -1.96
N GLN A 129 4.71 1.96 -3.07
CA GLN A 129 4.46 1.10 -4.23
C GLN A 129 4.63 -0.38 -3.86
N SER A 130 5.74 -0.72 -3.20
CA SER A 130 6.03 -2.11 -2.80
C SER A 130 5.02 -2.66 -1.81
N MET A 131 4.64 -1.85 -0.81
CA MET A 131 3.60 -2.20 0.16
C MET A 131 2.25 -2.43 -0.53
N SER A 132 1.88 -1.58 -1.48
CA SER A 132 0.63 -1.71 -2.20
C SER A 132 0.59 -2.94 -3.12
N LEU A 133 1.72 -3.35 -3.70
CA LEU A 133 1.82 -4.59 -4.48
C LEU A 133 1.70 -5.83 -3.58
N LYS A 134 2.34 -5.81 -2.40
CA LYS A 134 2.18 -6.87 -1.40
C LYS A 134 0.74 -6.99 -0.92
N ALA A 135 0.04 -5.87 -0.72
CA ALA A 135 -1.39 -5.89 -0.38
C ALA A 135 -2.20 -6.59 -1.48
N VAL A 136 -1.94 -6.30 -2.76
CA VAL A 136 -2.62 -6.96 -3.89
C VAL A 136 -2.33 -8.45 -3.95
N GLU A 137 -1.09 -8.86 -3.69
CA GLU A 137 -0.72 -10.28 -3.59
C GLU A 137 -1.52 -11.00 -2.49
N LEU A 138 -1.77 -10.32 -1.36
CA LEU A 138 -2.61 -10.83 -0.26
C LEU A 138 -4.12 -10.78 -0.56
N GLY A 139 -4.54 -10.36 -1.76
CA GLY A 139 -5.95 -10.21 -2.14
C GLY A 139 -6.61 -8.97 -1.52
N LEU A 140 -5.82 -7.98 -1.14
CA LEU A 140 -6.26 -6.68 -0.61
C LEU A 140 -6.05 -5.59 -1.68
N ASN A 141 -6.48 -4.38 -1.34
CA ASN A 141 -6.36 -3.19 -2.17
C ASN A 141 -5.93 -2.00 -1.31
N CYS A 142 -5.44 -0.95 -1.98
CA CYS A 142 -4.87 0.19 -1.30
C CYS A 142 -5.36 1.54 -1.86
N LEU A 143 -5.26 2.57 -1.03
CA LEU A 143 -5.20 3.97 -1.44
C LEU A 143 -4.01 4.62 -0.77
N ILE A 144 -3.12 5.19 -1.57
CA ILE A 144 -2.04 6.04 -1.06
C ILE A 144 -2.61 7.45 -0.87
N LYS A 145 -2.49 8.00 0.34
CA LYS A 145 -2.87 9.36 0.68
C LYS A 145 -1.62 10.15 1.06
N GLY A 146 -1.16 11.01 0.15
CA GLY A 146 -0.07 11.97 0.40
C GLY A 146 -0.56 13.34 0.84
N ASN A 147 -1.75 13.77 0.40
CA ASN A 147 -2.38 15.00 0.90
C ASN A 147 -2.99 14.71 2.29
N ILE A 148 -2.21 14.89 3.34
CA ILE A 148 -2.57 14.55 4.73
C ILE A 148 -2.49 15.79 5.62
N ASP A 149 -3.32 15.81 6.66
CA ASP A 149 -3.22 16.79 7.73
C ASP A 149 -2.15 16.34 8.73
N LYS A 150 -0.92 16.81 8.54
CA LYS A 150 0.22 16.42 9.38
C LYS A 150 0.03 16.84 10.84
N ASN A 151 -0.58 17.99 11.09
CA ASN A 151 -0.79 18.49 12.44
C ASN A 151 -1.88 17.67 13.15
N GLY A 152 -3.02 17.44 12.49
CA GLY A 152 -4.05 16.56 13.04
C GLY A 152 -3.56 15.13 13.25
N LEU A 153 -2.64 14.62 12.42
CA LEU A 153 -2.03 13.30 12.62
C LEU A 153 -1.10 13.28 13.84
N ARG A 154 -0.36 14.35 14.10
CA ARG A 154 0.46 14.48 15.32
C ARG A 154 -0.41 14.60 16.56
N GLU A 155 -1.52 15.33 16.50
CA GLU A 155 -2.48 15.44 17.60
C GLU A 155 -3.15 14.09 17.89
N LEU A 156 -3.55 13.35 16.85
CA LEU A 156 -4.18 12.03 16.99
C LEU A 156 -3.19 10.95 17.42
N PHE A 157 -1.92 11.06 17.01
CA PHE A 157 -0.84 10.13 17.35
C PHE A 157 0.38 10.91 17.88
N PRO A 158 0.35 11.35 19.16
CA PRO A 158 1.38 12.21 19.73
C PRO A 158 2.74 11.52 19.87
N GLU A 159 2.76 10.19 19.95
CA GLU A 159 3.99 9.41 20.07
C GLU A 159 4.31 8.65 18.78
N PRO A 160 5.58 8.57 18.37
CA PRO A 160 6.72 9.32 18.90
C PRO A 160 6.74 10.78 18.40
N ALA A 161 6.95 11.73 19.31
CA ALA A 161 6.84 13.18 19.04
C ALA A 161 7.84 13.73 17.99
N ASN A 162 8.92 13.01 17.72
CA ASN A 162 10.00 13.42 16.82
C ASN A 162 9.85 12.89 15.39
N LEU A 163 8.73 12.24 15.06
CA LEU A 163 8.50 11.71 13.72
C LEU A 163 7.51 12.56 12.93
N GLU A 164 7.83 12.80 11.67
CA GLU A 164 6.94 13.54 10.76
C GLU A 164 6.07 12.56 9.95
N PRO A 165 4.72 12.63 10.03
CA PRO A 165 3.88 11.83 9.15
C PRO A 165 4.00 12.33 7.71
N VAL A 166 4.29 11.43 6.78
CA VAL A 166 4.56 11.75 5.37
C VAL A 166 3.52 11.17 4.41
N ALA A 167 2.88 10.05 4.77
CA ALA A 167 1.79 9.45 4.00
C ALA A 167 0.93 8.53 4.85
N VAL A 168 -0.26 8.20 4.35
CA VAL A 168 -1.07 7.09 4.87
C VAL A 168 -1.41 6.14 3.73
N LEU A 169 -1.22 4.84 3.96
CA LEU A 169 -1.73 3.78 3.10
C LEU A 169 -3.03 3.22 3.71
N CYS A 170 -4.16 3.47 3.06
CA CYS A 170 -5.43 2.82 3.40
C CYS A 170 -5.42 1.39 2.85
N VAL A 171 -5.92 0.41 3.62
CA VAL A 171 -5.91 -1.01 3.27
C VAL A 171 -7.29 -1.63 3.50
N GLY A 172 -7.70 -2.54 2.62
CA GLY A 172 -8.98 -3.26 2.72
C GLY A 172 -9.33 -4.01 1.44
N LYS A 173 -10.57 -4.48 1.31
CA LYS A 173 -11.08 -5.05 0.06
C LYS A 173 -11.90 -4.03 -0.71
N LYS A 174 -11.70 -3.97 -2.03
CA LYS A 174 -12.47 -3.11 -2.92
C LYS A 174 -13.95 -3.49 -3.01
N ASP A 175 -14.78 -2.47 -3.07
CA ASP A 175 -16.21 -2.53 -3.43
C ASP A 175 -16.50 -1.69 -4.68
N GLU A 176 -15.53 -1.69 -5.61
CA GLU A 176 -15.66 -1.01 -6.88
C GLU A 176 -14.84 -1.67 -7.99
N SER A 177 -15.21 -1.29 -9.21
CA SER A 177 -14.51 -1.65 -10.44
C SER A 177 -13.67 -0.47 -10.91
N VAL A 178 -12.38 -0.71 -11.16
CA VAL A 178 -11.46 0.27 -11.72
C VAL A 178 -10.88 -0.28 -13.02
N PHE A 179 -10.95 0.50 -14.08
CA PHE A 179 -10.45 0.15 -15.41
C PHE A 179 -9.36 1.12 -15.86
N LEU A 180 -8.26 0.59 -16.38
CA LEU A 180 -7.21 1.41 -16.99
C LEU A 180 -7.57 1.65 -18.45
N LYS A 181 -7.69 2.91 -18.85
CA LYS A 181 -7.96 3.30 -20.24
C LYS A 181 -6.66 3.78 -20.87
N PRO A 182 -6.07 3.06 -21.85
CA PRO A 182 -4.95 3.58 -22.62
C PRO A 182 -5.36 4.88 -23.34
N VAL A 183 -4.51 5.90 -23.29
CA VAL A 183 -4.72 7.20 -23.93
C VAL A 183 -3.39 7.75 -24.44
N SER A 184 -3.46 8.67 -25.39
CA SER A 184 -2.30 9.45 -25.84
C SER A 184 -1.98 10.63 -24.92
N SER A 185 -0.80 11.23 -25.09
CA SER A 185 -0.32 12.41 -24.36
C SER A 185 -1.13 13.68 -24.63
N SER A 186 -1.92 13.69 -25.71
CA SER A 186 -2.82 14.79 -26.08
C SER A 186 -4.20 14.74 -25.42
N GLU A 187 -4.56 13.64 -24.75
CA GLU A 187 -5.88 13.43 -24.14
C GLU A 187 -5.94 13.85 -22.66
N ASP A 188 -7.14 14.02 -22.12
CA ASP A 188 -7.36 14.32 -20.70
C ASP A 188 -7.02 13.11 -19.80
N LEU A 189 -6.17 13.35 -18.80
CA LEU A 189 -5.73 12.35 -17.83
C LEU A 189 -6.60 12.29 -16.57
N THR A 190 -7.61 13.15 -16.45
CA THR A 190 -8.50 13.23 -15.29
C THR A 190 -9.30 11.92 -15.13
N PRO A 191 -9.18 11.21 -14.00
CA PRO A 191 -10.00 10.03 -13.75
C PRO A 191 -11.49 10.38 -13.64
N TYR A 192 -12.36 9.52 -14.17
CA TYR A 192 -13.81 9.74 -14.18
C TYR A 192 -14.57 8.45 -13.88
N THR A 193 -15.86 8.56 -13.54
CA THR A 193 -16.75 7.41 -13.30
C THR A 193 -17.88 7.40 -14.32
N LYS A 194 -18.11 6.24 -14.93
CA LYS A 194 -19.20 6.01 -15.88
C LYS A 194 -19.74 4.60 -15.68
N ASP A 195 -21.07 4.45 -15.63
CA ASP A 195 -21.75 3.16 -15.46
C ASP A 195 -21.16 2.34 -14.28
N ASP A 196 -21.00 3.00 -13.12
CA ASP A 196 -20.39 2.47 -11.89
C ASP A 196 -18.93 1.98 -11.95
N VAL A 197 -18.26 2.16 -13.10
CA VAL A 197 -16.85 1.85 -13.31
C VAL A 197 -16.01 3.12 -13.22
N HIS A 198 -14.95 3.07 -12.42
CA HIS A 198 -13.96 4.15 -12.34
C HIS A 198 -12.89 3.96 -13.40
N TYR A 199 -12.79 4.89 -14.35
CA TYR A 199 -11.81 4.87 -15.42
C TYR A 199 -10.60 5.72 -15.05
N VAL A 200 -9.42 5.15 -15.26
CA VAL A 200 -8.14 5.83 -15.04
C VAL A 200 -7.39 5.87 -16.37
N PRO A 201 -7.34 7.03 -17.05
CA PRO A 201 -6.50 7.23 -18.21
C PRO A 201 -5.02 6.90 -17.91
N LYS A 202 -4.35 6.20 -18.83
CA LYS A 202 -2.94 5.84 -18.76
C LYS A 202 -2.28 6.03 -20.11
N LEU A 203 -1.17 6.78 -20.12
CA LEU A 203 -0.35 6.96 -21.31
C LEU A 203 0.08 5.59 -21.86
N THR A 204 0.09 5.49 -23.19
CA THR A 204 0.66 4.35 -23.91
C THR A 204 2.18 4.30 -23.70
N LEU A 205 2.80 3.15 -24.00
CA LEU A 205 4.25 3.02 -23.92
C LEU A 205 4.97 4.01 -24.86
N ASP A 206 4.46 4.18 -26.08
CA ASP A 206 5.06 5.08 -27.07
C ASP A 206 5.13 6.53 -26.56
N ASP A 207 4.10 6.99 -25.86
CA ASP A 207 4.07 8.33 -25.27
C ASP A 207 4.82 8.46 -23.94
N LEU A 208 5.24 7.34 -23.34
CA LEU A 208 6.11 7.33 -22.15
C LEU A 208 7.60 7.35 -22.52
N MET A 209 7.93 6.97 -23.75
CA MET A 209 9.29 6.88 -24.25
C MET A 209 9.65 8.14 -25.05
N LEU A 210 10.94 8.48 -25.09
CA LEU A 210 11.49 9.60 -25.88
C LEU A 210 12.28 9.09 -27.09
#